data_AF-A0A0G1SSY1-F1
#
_entry.id   AF-A0A0G1SSY1-F1
#
_cell.length_a   1.000
_cell.length_b   1.000
_cell.length_c   1.000
_cell.angle_alpha   90.00
_cell.angle_beta   90.00
_cell.angle_gamma   90.00
#
_symmetry.space_group_name_H-M   'P 1'
#
loop_
_entity.id
_entity.type
_entity.pdbx_description
1 polymer ?
#
loop_
_entity_poly.entity_id
_entity_poly.type
_entity_poly.pdbx_seq_one_letter_code
_entity_poly.pdbx_strand_id
1 'polypeptide(L)'
;PEKTLPLNPQTGCEFNMEILPDAKKFRIEYLNLAFSLPIWFIEQLLAQFGYEKTLGVCFASNRKPSVYARPNKLKTTAEKLCEIFKAEKIDKVMHLAALAGVRNSLLDPIGYEDVNVRGTLNLLEMARRYKIKNPHAISDFDRLDEAIIRRLKNTTWPKPDLIIIDGGVPQLRRLQRIFDRETNPPFYLGLAKHPDRLIVPNNNIGQPDFLTLKLSSTHPALQLLEQLRDEAHRFANSYRKILEKKRTRI
;
A
#
# COMPACT_ATOMS: atom_id res chain seq x y z
N PRO A 1 -31.11 -6.44 -32.84
CA PRO A 1 -31.10 -7.72 -32.11
C PRO A 1 -29.84 -7.83 -31.27
N GLU A 2 -29.96 -7.54 -29.97
CA GLU A 2 -28.88 -7.54 -28.98
C GLU A 2 -28.49 -9.00 -28.64
N LYS A 3 -27.84 -9.69 -29.58
CA LYS A 3 -27.42 -11.10 -29.45
C LYS A 3 -25.91 -11.25 -29.19
N THR A 4 -25.33 -10.35 -28.40
CA THR A 4 -23.88 -10.29 -28.22
C THR A 4 -23.53 -9.95 -26.79
N LEU A 5 -22.62 -10.72 -26.17
CA LEU A 5 -21.80 -10.19 -25.09
C LEU A 5 -21.06 -8.96 -25.63
N PRO A 6 -21.03 -7.82 -24.95
CA PRO A 6 -20.40 -6.62 -25.47
C PRO A 6 -18.90 -6.86 -25.67
N LEU A 7 -18.39 -6.83 -26.91
CA LEU A 7 -16.96 -6.96 -27.19
C LEU A 7 -16.52 -6.30 -28.51
N ASN A 8 -15.22 -5.99 -28.57
CA ASN A 8 -14.58 -5.23 -29.64
C ASN A 8 -14.68 -5.94 -31.03
N PRO A 9 -14.39 -5.23 -32.15
CA PRO A 9 -14.63 -5.70 -33.52
C PRO A 9 -13.90 -6.97 -33.99
N GLN A 10 -13.00 -7.57 -33.20
CA GLN A 10 -12.07 -8.60 -33.67
C GLN A 10 -12.32 -10.02 -33.15
N THR A 11 -13.08 -10.20 -32.07
CA THR A 11 -13.38 -11.53 -31.52
C THR A 11 -14.78 -11.56 -30.90
N GLY A 12 -15.65 -12.43 -31.39
CA GLY A 12 -17.01 -12.60 -30.88
C GLY A 12 -17.49 -14.05 -30.95
N CYS A 13 -18.49 -14.37 -30.13
CA CYS A 13 -19.26 -15.62 -30.19
C CYS A 13 -20.74 -15.23 -30.27
N GLU A 14 -21.42 -15.61 -31.34
CA GLU A 14 -22.85 -15.33 -31.52
C GLU A 14 -23.68 -16.42 -30.85
N PHE A 15 -24.63 -16.00 -30.02
CA PHE A 15 -25.58 -16.91 -29.40
C PHE A 15 -26.91 -16.88 -30.13
N ASN A 16 -27.53 -18.05 -30.27
CA ASN A 16 -28.85 -18.20 -30.90
C ASN A 16 -30.01 -17.68 -30.02
N MET A 17 -29.78 -17.48 -28.73
CA MET A 17 -30.74 -16.99 -27.74
C MET A 17 -30.24 -15.72 -27.02
N GLU A 18 -31.18 -14.90 -26.53
CA GLU A 18 -30.88 -13.76 -25.68
C GLU A 18 -30.44 -14.24 -24.29
N ILE A 19 -29.19 -13.98 -23.97
CA ILE A 19 -28.57 -14.39 -22.71
C ILE A 19 -28.41 -13.24 -21.72
N LEU A 20 -28.61 -11.99 -22.16
CA LEU A 20 -28.45 -10.80 -21.34
C LEU A 20 -29.82 -10.10 -21.14
N PRO A 21 -30.09 -9.55 -19.94
CA PRO A 21 -31.29 -8.75 -19.70
C PRO A 21 -31.19 -7.39 -20.41
N ASP A 22 -32.33 -6.70 -20.60
CA ASP A 22 -32.36 -5.39 -21.25
C ASP A 22 -31.44 -4.38 -20.51
N ALA A 23 -30.45 -3.85 -21.24
CA ALA A 23 -29.40 -3.01 -20.67
C ALA A 23 -29.93 -1.67 -20.12
N LYS A 24 -31.08 -1.17 -20.60
CA LYS A 24 -31.67 0.10 -20.16
C LYS A 24 -32.56 -0.09 -18.94
N LYS A 25 -33.31 -1.18 -18.90
CA LYS A 25 -34.30 -1.50 -17.86
C LYS A 25 -33.69 -2.18 -16.64
N PHE A 26 -32.71 -3.07 -16.85
CA PHE A 26 -32.09 -3.89 -15.81
C PHE A 26 -30.57 -3.67 -15.78
N ARG A 27 -30.17 -2.44 -15.47
CA ARG A 27 -28.77 -1.98 -15.60
C ARG A 27 -27.79 -2.76 -14.73
N ILE A 28 -28.19 -3.12 -13.51
CA ILE A 28 -27.31 -3.80 -12.54
C ILE A 28 -27.15 -5.26 -12.97
N GLU A 29 -28.25 -5.92 -13.30
CA GLU A 29 -28.31 -7.31 -13.74
C GLU A 29 -27.60 -7.49 -15.07
N TYR A 30 -27.75 -6.53 -16.00
CA TYR A 30 -27.01 -6.50 -17.26
C TYR A 30 -25.50 -6.43 -17.02
N LEU A 31 -25.03 -5.48 -16.21
CA LEU A 31 -23.61 -5.32 -15.93
C LEU A 31 -23.04 -6.53 -15.16
N ASN A 32 -23.83 -7.12 -14.27
CA ASN A 32 -23.44 -8.31 -13.52
C ASN A 32 -23.21 -9.49 -14.47
N LEU A 33 -24.16 -9.75 -15.36
CA LEU A 33 -24.12 -10.90 -16.25
C LEU A 33 -23.14 -10.70 -17.42
N ALA A 34 -23.13 -9.50 -18.02
CA ALA A 34 -22.27 -9.19 -19.15
C ALA A 34 -20.78 -9.13 -18.79
N PHE A 35 -20.45 -8.72 -17.57
CA PHE A 35 -19.05 -8.56 -17.13
C PHE A 35 -18.63 -9.51 -16.02
N SER A 36 -19.52 -10.37 -15.54
CA SER A 36 -19.27 -11.32 -14.45
C SER A 36 -18.76 -10.64 -13.16
N LEU A 37 -19.25 -9.43 -12.88
CA LEU A 37 -18.90 -8.65 -11.70
C LEU A 37 -20.01 -8.74 -10.64
N PRO A 38 -19.71 -8.83 -9.33
CA PRO A 38 -20.74 -8.94 -8.29
C PRO A 38 -21.71 -7.76 -8.27
N ILE A 39 -23.00 -8.01 -8.01
CA ILE A 39 -24.07 -7.00 -7.95
C ILE A 39 -23.71 -5.85 -7.00
N TRP A 40 -23.29 -6.17 -5.77
CA TRP A 40 -22.91 -5.17 -4.76
C TRP A 40 -21.81 -4.21 -5.24
N PHE A 41 -20.88 -4.71 -6.06
CA PHE A 41 -19.77 -3.92 -6.58
C PHE A 41 -20.25 -2.96 -7.66
N ILE A 42 -21.11 -3.43 -8.55
CA ILE A 42 -21.75 -2.62 -9.58
C ILE A 42 -22.60 -1.53 -8.95
N GLU A 43 -23.38 -1.84 -7.91
CA GLU A 43 -24.18 -0.87 -7.16
C GLU A 43 -23.33 0.24 -6.57
N GLN A 44 -22.20 -0.09 -5.94
CA GLN A 44 -21.25 0.91 -5.43
C GLN A 44 -20.67 1.79 -6.55
N LEU A 45 -20.23 1.18 -7.66
CA LEU A 45 -19.69 1.93 -8.79
C LEU A 45 -20.73 2.87 -9.40
N LEU A 46 -21.97 2.41 -9.58
CA LEU A 46 -23.07 3.22 -10.09
C LEU A 46 -23.39 4.39 -9.16
N ALA A 47 -23.46 4.14 -7.85
CA ALA A 47 -23.69 5.19 -6.86
C ALA A 47 -22.58 6.24 -6.86
N GLN A 48 -21.33 5.82 -7.07
CA GLN A 48 -20.17 6.70 -6.99
C GLN A 48 -19.87 7.45 -8.30
N PHE A 49 -20.05 6.80 -9.45
CA PHE A 49 -19.53 7.28 -10.73
C PHE A 49 -20.59 7.45 -11.82
N GLY A 50 -21.81 6.95 -11.62
CA GLY A 50 -22.86 6.94 -12.64
C GLY A 50 -22.62 5.89 -13.74
N TYR A 51 -23.63 5.68 -14.60
CA TYR A 51 -23.67 4.55 -15.54
C TYR A 51 -22.51 4.53 -16.54
N GLU A 52 -22.23 5.64 -17.22
CA GLU A 52 -21.19 5.72 -18.25
C GLU A 52 -19.79 5.36 -17.73
N LYS A 53 -19.40 5.91 -16.58
CA LYS A 53 -18.10 5.60 -15.96
C LYS A 53 -18.05 4.18 -15.43
N THR A 54 -19.14 3.67 -14.84
CA THR A 54 -19.22 2.28 -14.40
C THR A 54 -19.06 1.33 -15.58
N LEU A 55 -19.73 1.60 -16.70
CA LEU A 55 -19.59 0.81 -17.92
C LEU A 55 -18.13 0.80 -18.41
N GLY A 56 -17.46 1.96 -18.39
CA GLY A 56 -16.02 2.06 -18.67
C GLY A 56 -15.15 1.20 -17.74
N VAL A 57 -15.45 1.16 -16.43
CA VAL A 57 -14.77 0.29 -15.46
C VAL A 57 -15.03 -1.18 -15.78
N CYS A 58 -16.28 -1.57 -16.07
CA CYS A 58 -16.66 -2.94 -16.43
C CYS A 58 -15.89 -3.43 -17.67
N PHE A 59 -15.81 -2.61 -18.73
CA PHE A 59 -15.00 -2.92 -19.91
C PHE A 59 -13.51 -3.00 -19.61
N ALA A 60 -12.99 -2.15 -18.72
CA ALA A 60 -11.60 -2.22 -18.31
C ALA A 60 -11.29 -3.47 -17.46
N SER A 61 -12.21 -3.91 -16.59
CA SER A 61 -12.06 -5.12 -15.76
C SER A 61 -11.91 -6.39 -16.59
N ASN A 62 -12.54 -6.46 -17.77
CA ASN A 62 -12.41 -7.58 -18.70
C ASN A 62 -11.26 -7.43 -19.71
N ARG A 63 -10.52 -6.31 -19.69
CA ARG A 63 -9.27 -6.22 -20.45
C ARG A 63 -8.15 -6.91 -19.69
N LYS A 64 -7.38 -7.73 -20.41
CA LYS A 64 -6.08 -8.20 -19.93
C LYS A 64 -5.20 -6.97 -19.62
N PRO A 65 -4.53 -6.90 -18.45
CA PRO A 65 -3.60 -5.82 -18.16
C PRO A 65 -2.58 -5.66 -19.29
N SER A 66 -2.30 -4.43 -19.70
CA SER A 66 -1.32 -4.11 -20.76
C SER A 66 0.07 -4.64 -20.43
N VAL A 67 0.41 -4.72 -19.13
CA VAL A 67 1.65 -5.31 -18.63
C VAL A 67 1.31 -6.21 -17.46
N TYR A 68 1.72 -7.48 -17.54
CA TYR A 68 1.54 -8.46 -16.50
C TYR A 68 2.88 -9.08 -16.12
N ALA A 69 3.33 -8.83 -14.89
CA ALA A 69 4.55 -9.41 -14.33
C ALA A 69 4.22 -10.23 -13.09
N ARG A 70 4.73 -11.46 -13.01
CA ARG A 70 4.70 -12.28 -11.79
C ARG A 70 6.04 -12.16 -11.09
N PRO A 71 6.16 -11.42 -9.97
CA PRO A 71 7.44 -11.15 -9.31
C PRO A 71 7.99 -12.36 -8.51
N ASN A 72 7.61 -13.57 -8.91
CA ASN A 72 8.03 -14.82 -8.28
C ASN A 72 9.35 -15.30 -8.91
N LYS A 73 10.34 -15.65 -8.08
CA LYS A 73 11.64 -16.20 -8.52
C LYS A 73 11.53 -17.44 -9.43
N LEU A 74 10.45 -18.22 -9.33
CA LEU A 74 10.17 -19.37 -10.20
C LEU A 74 9.85 -18.97 -11.65
N LYS A 75 9.49 -17.70 -11.92
CA LYS A 75 9.10 -17.21 -13.26
C LYS A 75 9.76 -15.89 -13.68
N THR A 76 10.37 -15.16 -12.76
CA THR A 76 10.99 -13.85 -13.05
C THR A 76 12.08 -13.52 -12.03
N THR A 77 13.14 -12.84 -12.47
CA THR A 77 14.18 -12.31 -11.58
C THR A 77 14.01 -10.81 -11.37
N ALA A 78 14.70 -10.23 -10.38
CA ALA A 78 14.66 -8.79 -10.15
C ALA A 78 15.19 -8.00 -11.36
N GLU A 79 16.14 -8.55 -12.10
CA GLU A 79 16.70 -8.00 -13.33
C GLU A 79 15.64 -7.97 -14.45
N LYS A 80 14.93 -9.09 -14.64
CA LYS A 80 13.88 -9.19 -15.66
C LYS A 80 12.68 -8.29 -15.33
N LEU A 81 12.33 -8.18 -14.05
CA LEU A 81 11.33 -7.21 -13.58
C LEU A 81 11.78 -5.77 -13.85
N CYS A 82 13.07 -5.48 -13.66
CA CYS A 82 13.64 -4.18 -13.97
C CYS A 82 13.55 -3.85 -15.46
N GLU A 83 13.82 -4.81 -16.35
CA GLU A 83 13.68 -4.65 -17.81
C GLU A 83 12.25 -4.31 -18.21
N ILE A 84 11.26 -5.00 -17.66
CA ILE A 84 9.84 -4.72 -17.90
C ILE A 84 9.50 -3.28 -17.48
N PHE A 85 9.94 -2.85 -16.29
CA PHE A 85 9.70 -1.50 -15.83
C PHE A 85 10.42 -0.42 -16.68
N LYS A 86 11.57 -0.71 -17.29
CA LYS A 86 12.22 0.20 -18.25
C LYS A 86 11.43 0.33 -19.54
N ALA A 87 10.98 -0.79 -20.10
CA ALA A 87 10.35 -0.85 -21.40
C ALA A 87 8.95 -0.19 -21.38
N GLU A 88 8.17 -0.46 -20.34
CA GLU A 88 6.72 -0.25 -20.38
C GLU A 88 6.23 1.07 -19.74
N LYS A 89 7.13 1.94 -19.25
CA LYS A 89 6.79 3.23 -18.60
C LYS A 89 5.61 3.13 -17.62
N ILE A 90 5.76 2.27 -16.61
CA ILE A 90 4.67 1.92 -15.69
C ILE A 90 4.26 3.11 -14.79
N ASP A 91 2.98 3.52 -14.86
CA ASP A 91 2.43 4.60 -14.03
C ASP A 91 1.86 4.13 -12.68
N LYS A 92 1.37 2.88 -12.61
CA LYS A 92 0.74 2.28 -11.43
C LYS A 92 1.07 0.80 -11.34
N VAL A 93 1.21 0.31 -10.11
CA VAL A 93 1.44 -1.11 -9.81
C VAL A 93 0.29 -1.61 -8.94
N MET A 94 -0.44 -2.62 -9.42
CA MET A 94 -1.44 -3.35 -8.64
C MET A 94 -0.87 -4.73 -8.29
N HIS A 95 -0.59 -4.96 -7.01
CA HIS A 95 -0.07 -6.24 -6.51
C HIS A 95 -1.19 -7.08 -5.92
N LEU A 96 -1.60 -8.12 -6.64
CA LEU A 96 -2.76 -8.95 -6.30
C LEU A 96 -2.40 -10.43 -6.12
N ALA A 97 -1.13 -10.80 -6.23
CA ALA A 97 -0.71 -12.20 -6.34
C ALA A 97 0.31 -12.62 -5.26
N ALA A 98 -0.06 -13.66 -4.52
CA ALA A 98 0.80 -14.37 -3.57
C ALA A 98 0.46 -15.87 -3.64
N LEU A 99 1.38 -16.76 -3.27
CA LEU A 99 1.06 -18.15 -3.03
C LEU A 99 0.06 -18.25 -1.88
N ALA A 100 -1.04 -18.98 -2.11
CA ALA A 100 -2.12 -19.17 -1.17
C ALA A 100 -2.14 -20.60 -0.61
N GLY A 101 -2.50 -20.73 0.67
CA GLY A 101 -2.70 -22.02 1.35
C GLY A 101 -1.70 -22.29 2.47
N VAL A 102 -2.21 -22.27 3.72
CA VAL A 102 -1.41 -22.46 4.94
C VAL A 102 -0.75 -23.85 4.98
N ARG A 103 -1.46 -24.89 4.54
CA ARG A 103 -0.91 -26.26 4.54
C ARG A 103 0.32 -26.39 3.65
N ASN A 104 0.28 -25.77 2.47
CA ASN A 104 1.39 -25.80 1.52
C ASN A 104 2.56 -24.92 2.00
N SER A 105 2.30 -23.83 2.71
CA SER A 105 3.37 -23.00 3.30
C SER A 105 4.12 -23.70 4.45
N LEU A 106 3.51 -24.68 5.11
CA LEU A 106 4.20 -25.50 6.12
C LEU A 106 5.13 -26.54 5.47
N LEU A 107 4.77 -27.02 4.27
CA LEU A 107 5.57 -27.98 3.51
C LEU A 107 6.74 -27.31 2.77
N ASP A 108 6.53 -26.08 2.28
CA ASP A 108 7.55 -25.28 1.60
C ASP A 108 7.58 -23.83 2.13
N PRO A 109 8.08 -23.63 3.37
CA PRO A 109 8.12 -22.30 3.97
C PRO A 109 9.09 -21.36 3.25
N ILE A 110 10.18 -21.90 2.70
CA ILE A 110 11.20 -21.13 1.99
C ILE A 110 10.64 -20.60 0.67
N GLY A 111 9.95 -21.44 -0.12
CA GLY A 111 9.30 -21.01 -1.34
C GLY A 111 8.22 -19.96 -1.09
N TYR A 112 7.43 -20.10 -0.01
CA TYR A 112 6.44 -19.09 0.36
C TYR A 112 7.06 -17.75 0.76
N GLU A 113 8.17 -17.75 1.51
CA GLU A 113 8.93 -16.52 1.80
C GLU A 113 9.47 -15.88 0.51
N ASP A 114 10.06 -16.69 -0.36
CA ASP A 114 10.65 -16.23 -1.62
C ASP A 114 9.62 -15.56 -2.52
N VAL A 115 8.39 -16.07 -2.56
CA VAL A 115 7.34 -15.52 -3.42
C VAL A 115 6.60 -14.37 -2.75
N ASN A 116 6.10 -14.58 -1.53
CA ASN A 116 5.17 -13.64 -0.91
C ASN A 116 5.90 -12.46 -0.28
N VAL A 117 7.09 -12.69 0.29
CA VAL A 117 7.88 -11.64 0.94
C VAL A 117 8.87 -11.05 -0.06
N ARG A 118 9.82 -11.84 -0.56
CA ARG A 118 10.87 -11.32 -1.46
C ARG A 118 10.32 -10.84 -2.80
N GLY A 119 9.36 -11.55 -3.39
CA GLY A 119 8.68 -11.10 -4.61
C GLY A 119 7.99 -9.74 -4.45
N THR A 120 7.29 -9.55 -3.33
CA THR A 120 6.66 -8.26 -2.99
C THR A 120 7.71 -7.16 -2.80
N LEU A 121 8.79 -7.43 -2.06
CA LEU A 121 9.88 -6.47 -1.86
C LEU A 121 10.55 -6.06 -3.18
N ASN A 122 10.76 -7.00 -4.10
CA ASN A 122 11.29 -6.71 -5.42
C ASN A 122 10.36 -5.78 -6.21
N LEU A 123 9.05 -6.02 -6.17
CA LEU A 123 8.07 -5.18 -6.83
C LEU A 123 8.03 -3.76 -6.24
N LEU A 124 8.06 -3.64 -4.91
CA LEU A 124 8.12 -2.35 -4.22
C LEU A 124 9.41 -1.59 -4.54
N GLU A 125 10.55 -2.29 -4.61
CA GLU A 125 11.83 -1.70 -4.98
C GLU A 125 11.81 -1.21 -6.44
N MET A 126 11.15 -1.92 -7.36
CA MET A 126 10.96 -1.43 -8.73
C MET A 126 10.03 -0.22 -8.77
N ALA A 127 8.90 -0.24 -8.06
CA ALA A 127 8.01 0.93 -7.97
C ALA A 127 8.76 2.17 -7.44
N ARG A 128 9.60 1.99 -6.42
CA ARG A 128 10.48 3.06 -5.89
C ARG A 128 11.51 3.51 -6.93
N ARG A 129 12.21 2.58 -7.59
CA ARG A 129 13.26 2.85 -8.60
C ARG A 129 12.73 3.67 -9.78
N TYR A 130 11.54 3.34 -10.27
CA TYR A 130 10.90 4.03 -11.39
C TYR A 130 10.02 5.19 -10.96
N LYS A 131 10.09 5.60 -9.68
CA LYS A 131 9.35 6.72 -9.11
C LYS A 131 7.85 6.63 -9.37
N ILE A 132 7.32 5.41 -9.34
CA ILE A 132 5.90 5.15 -9.48
C ILE A 132 5.22 5.80 -8.28
N LYS A 133 4.59 6.95 -8.54
CA LYS A 133 3.96 7.73 -7.51
C LYS A 133 2.72 7.00 -7.03
N ASN A 134 2.68 6.69 -5.74
CA ASN A 134 1.41 6.61 -5.06
C ASN A 134 0.80 8.01 -5.16
N PRO A 135 -0.33 8.21 -5.88
CA PRO A 135 -0.90 9.54 -6.06
C PRO A 135 -1.35 10.16 -4.73
N HIS A 136 -1.37 9.37 -3.64
CA HIS A 136 -1.75 9.78 -2.30
C HIS A 136 -0.57 10.12 -1.37
N ALA A 137 0.69 9.91 -1.77
CA ALA A 137 1.86 10.18 -0.92
C ALA A 137 2.85 11.16 -1.58
N ILE A 138 2.60 12.47 -1.39
CA ILE A 138 3.28 13.57 -2.08
C ILE A 138 4.45 14.11 -1.22
N SER A 139 4.33 14.03 0.10
CA SER A 139 5.28 14.54 1.10
C SER A 139 5.79 13.45 2.06
N ASP A 140 6.87 13.75 2.80
CA ASP A 140 7.35 12.85 3.87
C ASP A 140 6.31 12.68 5.00
N PHE A 141 5.43 13.67 5.19
CA PHE A 141 4.27 13.53 6.09
C PHE A 141 3.25 12.52 5.57
N ASP A 142 2.96 12.52 4.27
CA ASP A 142 2.01 11.55 3.71
C ASP A 142 2.55 10.11 3.78
N ARG A 143 3.87 9.94 3.64
CA ARG A 143 4.54 8.65 3.82
C ARG A 143 4.47 8.19 5.27
N LEU A 144 4.62 9.11 6.22
CA LEU A 144 4.46 8.84 7.64
C LEU A 144 3.02 8.40 7.96
N ASP A 145 2.03 9.12 7.44
CA ASP A 145 0.61 8.76 7.58
C ASP A 145 0.33 7.35 7.06
N GLU A 146 0.81 7.06 5.84
CA GLU A 146 0.63 5.75 5.21
C GLU A 146 1.26 4.62 6.05
N ALA A 147 2.49 4.83 6.56
CA ALA A 147 3.19 3.86 7.39
C ALA A 147 2.43 3.56 8.69
N ILE A 148 1.96 4.60 9.38
CA ILE A 148 1.19 4.45 10.64
C ILE A 148 -0.16 3.79 10.37
N ILE A 149 -0.90 4.23 9.35
CA ILE A 149 -2.21 3.64 9.01
C ILE A 149 -2.06 2.15 8.67
N ARG A 150 -1.04 1.77 7.90
CA ARG A 150 -0.74 0.37 7.60
C ARG A 150 -0.40 -0.43 8.86
N ARG A 151 0.40 0.15 9.75
CA ARG A 151 0.77 -0.49 11.02
C ARG A 151 -0.43 -0.75 11.92
N LEU A 152 -1.39 0.18 11.96
CA LEU A 152 -2.61 0.07 12.76
C LEU A 152 -3.61 -0.92 12.14
N LYS A 153 -3.76 -0.95 10.81
CA LYS A 153 -4.66 -1.87 10.11
C LYS A 153 -4.15 -3.32 10.07
N ASN A 154 -2.86 -3.54 10.29
CA ASN A 154 -2.28 -4.86 10.31
C ASN A 154 -2.80 -5.67 11.52
N THR A 155 -3.46 -6.79 11.25
CA THR A 155 -4.01 -7.72 12.25
C THR A 155 -3.10 -8.91 12.56
N THR A 156 -2.03 -9.12 11.79
CA THR A 156 -1.10 -10.24 11.99
C THR A 156 -0.02 -9.93 13.00
N TRP A 157 0.23 -8.66 13.30
CA TRP A 157 1.22 -8.22 14.28
C TRP A 157 0.52 -7.80 15.58
N PRO A 158 1.13 -8.03 16.76
CA PRO A 158 0.65 -7.47 18.01
C PRO A 158 0.45 -5.95 17.88
N LYS A 159 -0.58 -5.40 18.52
CA LYS A 159 -0.73 -3.94 18.57
C LYS A 159 0.43 -3.35 19.38
N PRO A 160 1.02 -2.23 18.94
CA PRO A 160 2.08 -1.59 19.71
C PRO A 160 1.46 -0.94 20.95
N ASP A 161 2.17 -0.97 22.08
CA ASP A 161 1.79 -0.18 23.25
C ASP A 161 2.40 1.24 23.20
N LEU A 162 3.53 1.38 22.49
CA LEU A 162 4.28 2.62 22.30
C LEU A 162 4.71 2.78 20.84
N ILE A 163 4.54 3.98 20.30
CA ILE A 163 5.09 4.41 19.01
C ILE A 163 6.03 5.60 19.22
N ILE A 164 7.28 5.46 18.77
CA ILE A 164 8.28 6.54 18.83
C ILE A 164 8.54 7.04 17.41
N ILE A 165 8.48 8.34 17.21
CA ILE A 165 8.75 8.99 15.93
C ILE A 165 10.03 9.82 16.03
N ASP A 166 10.94 9.64 15.08
CA ASP A 166 12.08 10.56 14.89
C ASP A 166 11.56 11.86 14.26
N GLY A 167 11.12 12.78 15.12
CA GLY A 167 10.38 13.95 14.69
C GLY A 167 9.89 14.81 15.84
N GLY A 168 9.57 16.06 15.49
CA GLY A 168 9.07 17.06 16.41
C GLY A 168 7.54 17.15 16.44
N VAL A 169 7.06 18.26 17.01
CA VAL A 169 5.63 18.62 17.05
C VAL A 169 4.92 18.52 15.69
N PRO A 170 5.50 18.94 14.54
CA PRO A 170 4.81 18.82 13.25
C PRO A 170 4.43 17.38 12.88
N GLN A 171 5.32 16.42 13.14
CA GLN A 171 5.08 15.00 12.90
C GLN A 171 4.03 14.45 13.88
N LEU A 172 4.16 14.78 15.17
CA LEU A 172 3.21 14.29 16.19
C LEU A 172 1.80 14.83 16.01
N ARG A 173 1.65 16.09 15.62
CA ARG A 173 0.34 16.69 15.29
C ARG A 173 -0.35 15.96 14.15
N ARG A 174 0.42 15.32 13.26
CA ARG A 174 -0.14 14.52 12.18
C ARG A 174 -0.64 13.16 12.68
N LEU A 175 0.15 12.50 13.52
CA LEU A 175 -0.23 11.26 14.19
C LEU A 175 -1.46 11.45 15.10
N GLN A 176 -1.53 12.56 15.82
CA GLN A 176 -2.69 12.90 16.65
C GLN A 176 -4.00 12.79 15.87
N ARG A 177 -4.08 13.40 14.68
CA ARG A 177 -5.27 13.31 13.80
C ARG A 177 -5.63 11.89 13.35
N ILE A 178 -4.67 10.97 13.34
CA ILE A 178 -4.90 9.55 13.03
C ILE A 178 -5.41 8.84 14.28
N PHE A 179 -4.74 9.03 15.41
CA PHE A 179 -5.06 8.38 16.68
C PHE A 179 -6.36 8.87 17.31
N ASP A 180 -6.77 10.12 17.08
CA ASP A 180 -8.08 10.66 17.49
C ASP A 180 -9.25 9.87 16.91
N ARG A 181 -9.00 9.06 15.86
CA ARG A 181 -10.00 8.21 15.18
C ARG A 181 -9.94 6.75 15.62
N GLU A 182 -8.97 6.38 16.45
CA GLU A 182 -8.79 5.01 16.94
C GLU A 182 -9.44 4.85 18.31
N THR A 183 -10.14 3.74 18.55
CA THR A 183 -10.82 3.48 19.83
C THR A 183 -9.84 3.31 21.00
N ASN A 184 -8.66 2.74 20.72
CA ASN A 184 -7.61 2.52 21.69
C ASN A 184 -6.25 2.79 21.04
N PRO A 185 -5.85 4.07 20.89
CA PRO A 185 -4.60 4.41 20.24
C PRO A 185 -3.41 4.01 21.13
N PRO A 186 -2.30 3.55 20.53
CA PRO A 186 -1.06 3.36 21.27
C PRO A 186 -0.57 4.68 21.87
N PHE A 187 0.15 4.62 22.99
CA PHE A 187 0.88 5.79 23.45
C PHE A 187 1.92 6.17 22.40
N TYR A 188 2.16 7.46 22.18
CA TYR A 188 3.11 7.89 21.16
C TYR A 188 3.91 9.10 21.63
N LEU A 189 5.16 9.19 21.18
CA LEU A 189 6.05 10.30 21.50
C LEU A 189 7.00 10.59 20.34
N GLY A 190 7.51 11.82 20.31
CA GLY A 190 8.53 12.26 19.37
C GLY A 190 9.88 12.37 20.05
N LEU A 191 10.93 12.01 19.34
CA LEU A 191 12.31 12.29 19.72
C LEU A 191 12.85 13.36 18.77
N ALA A 192 12.94 14.60 19.24
CA ALA A 192 13.42 15.72 18.43
C ALA A 192 14.90 16.00 18.69
N LYS A 193 15.64 16.36 17.65
CA LYS A 193 17.09 16.63 17.70
C LYS A 193 17.43 18.07 18.11
N HIS A 194 18.67 18.27 18.54
CA HIS A 194 19.36 19.56 18.73
C HIS A 194 18.68 20.58 19.68
N PRO A 195 18.72 20.37 21.01
CA PRO A 195 19.16 19.18 21.73
C PRO A 195 18.12 18.04 21.68
N ASP A 196 18.58 16.84 22.00
CA ASP A 196 17.72 15.65 22.10
C ASP A 196 16.72 15.83 23.25
N ARG A 197 15.44 15.72 22.91
CA ARG A 197 14.33 15.94 23.83
C ARG A 197 13.14 15.11 23.44
N LEU A 198 12.37 14.70 24.44
CA LEU A 198 11.12 13.98 24.22
C LEU A 198 9.99 14.99 24.06
N ILE A 199 9.11 14.71 23.11
CA ILE A 199 7.89 15.47 22.92
C ILE A 199 6.74 14.48 23.13
N VAL A 200 5.94 14.73 24.16
CA VAL A 200 4.84 13.85 24.56
C VAL A 200 3.50 14.57 24.40
N PRO A 201 2.42 13.87 24.03
CA PRO A 201 1.08 14.44 24.02
C PRO A 201 0.68 14.97 25.39
N ASN A 202 -0.07 16.07 25.40
CA ASN A 202 -0.57 16.71 26.59
C ASN A 202 -2.09 16.91 26.49
N ASN A 203 -2.81 16.45 27.50
CA ASN A 203 -4.27 16.55 27.55
C ASN A 203 -4.77 17.67 28.49
N ASN A 204 -3.86 18.48 29.04
CA ASN A 204 -4.22 19.54 29.98
C ASN A 204 -4.84 20.74 29.26
N ILE A 205 -6.07 21.07 29.64
CA ILE A 205 -6.82 22.21 29.10
C ILE A 205 -6.07 23.51 29.40
N GLY A 206 -5.90 24.35 28.37
CA GLY A 206 -5.20 25.64 28.49
C GLY A 206 -3.66 25.56 28.41
N GLN A 207 -3.11 24.36 28.18
CA GLN A 207 -1.68 24.15 27.92
C GLN A 207 -1.42 23.75 26.46
N PRO A 208 -0.17 23.80 25.96
CA PRO A 208 0.16 23.32 24.64
C PRO A 208 -0.17 21.83 24.46
N ASP A 209 -0.65 21.43 23.27
CA ASP A 209 -0.99 20.04 22.89
C ASP A 209 0.15 19.03 23.14
N PHE A 210 1.39 19.52 23.22
CA PHE A 210 2.58 18.71 23.43
C PHE A 210 3.49 19.32 24.49
N LEU A 211 3.99 18.49 25.39
CA LEU A 211 5.02 18.86 26.37
C LEU A 211 6.39 18.46 25.83
N THR A 212 7.37 19.35 26.02
CA THR A 212 8.78 19.05 25.73
C THR A 212 9.48 18.68 27.03
N LEU A 213 9.89 17.42 27.15
CA LEU A 213 10.66 16.92 28.27
C LEU A 213 12.15 16.93 27.89
N LYS A 214 12.92 17.78 28.56
CA LYS A 214 14.38 17.77 28.49
C LYS A 214 14.89 16.85 29.58
N LEU A 215 15.38 15.70 29.19
CA LEU A 215 16.06 14.78 30.10
C LEU A 215 17.56 15.09 30.12
N SER A 216 18.22 14.79 31.24
CA SER A 216 19.68 14.81 31.29
C SER A 216 20.25 13.81 30.26
N SER A 217 21.40 14.12 29.66
CA SER A 217 22.12 13.20 28.76
C SER A 217 22.56 11.90 29.45
N THR A 218 22.61 11.89 30.78
CA THR A 218 22.88 10.71 31.59
C THR A 218 21.63 9.91 31.95
N HIS A 219 20.44 10.38 31.54
CA HIS A 219 19.19 9.72 31.90
C HIS A 219 19.02 8.42 31.10
N PRO A 220 18.86 7.25 31.74
CA PRO A 220 18.83 5.95 31.04
C PRO A 220 17.76 5.85 29.95
N ALA A 221 16.57 6.41 30.19
CA ALA A 221 15.50 6.42 29.20
C ALA A 221 15.84 7.24 27.94
N LEU A 222 16.55 8.37 28.10
CA LEU A 222 16.96 9.17 26.94
C LEU A 222 18.02 8.40 26.13
N GLN A 223 19.01 7.83 26.79
CA GLN A 223 20.06 7.03 26.15
C GLN A 223 19.50 5.83 25.39
N LEU A 224 18.51 5.13 25.95
CA LEU A 224 17.83 4.03 25.26
C LEU A 224 17.09 4.52 24.01
N LEU A 225 16.37 5.63 24.10
CA LEU A 225 15.63 6.19 22.95
C LEU A 225 16.57 6.71 21.87
N GLU A 226 17.69 7.30 22.24
CA GLU A 226 18.78 7.68 21.33
C GLU A 226 19.36 6.45 20.63
N GLN A 227 19.67 5.38 21.36
CA GLN A 227 20.15 4.12 20.78
C GLN A 227 19.15 3.50 19.79
N LEU A 228 17.86 3.46 20.15
CA LEU A 228 16.80 2.95 19.27
C LEU A 228 16.68 3.78 17.99
N ARG A 229 16.75 5.11 18.11
CA ARG A 229 16.74 6.02 16.97
C ARG A 229 17.98 5.81 16.09
N ASP A 230 19.16 5.75 16.70
CA ASP A 230 20.41 5.58 15.98
C ASP A 230 20.46 4.24 15.26
N GLU A 231 19.88 3.19 15.85
CA GLU A 231 19.70 1.89 15.21
C GLU A 231 18.71 1.95 14.03
N ALA A 232 17.58 2.66 14.18
CA ALA A 232 16.64 2.90 13.09
C ALA A 232 17.29 3.70 11.94
N HIS A 233 18.11 4.71 12.26
CA HIS A 233 18.90 5.45 11.28
C HIS A 233 19.98 4.60 10.64
N ARG A 234 20.71 3.79 11.40
CA ARG A 234 21.72 2.86 10.88
C ARG A 234 21.08 1.90 9.90
N PHE A 235 19.91 1.35 10.23
CA PHE A 235 19.15 0.48 9.35
C PHE A 235 18.73 1.22 8.07
N ALA A 236 18.14 2.41 8.17
CA ALA A 236 17.72 3.20 7.01
C ALA A 236 18.91 3.62 6.12
N ASN A 237 20.03 4.03 6.72
CA ASN A 237 21.22 4.51 6.02
C ASN A 237 22.03 3.36 5.42
N SER A 238 22.15 2.22 6.10
CA SER A 238 22.76 1.02 5.53
C SER A 238 21.97 0.52 4.32
N TYR A 239 20.65 0.55 4.41
CA TYR A 239 19.77 0.26 3.27
C TYR A 239 19.97 1.27 2.13
N ARG A 240 20.01 2.58 2.41
CA ARG A 240 20.34 3.61 1.40
C ARG A 240 21.71 3.38 0.73
N LYS A 241 22.75 3.03 1.49
CA LYS A 241 24.10 2.73 0.94
C LYS A 241 24.09 1.49 0.05
N ILE A 242 23.33 0.47 0.38
CA ILE A 242 23.12 -0.71 -0.49
C ILE A 242 22.42 -0.30 -1.80
N LEU A 243 21.41 0.57 -1.70
CA LEU A 243 20.69 1.11 -2.85
C LEU A 243 21.59 2.00 -3.75
N GLU A 244 22.48 2.79 -3.16
CA GLU A 244 23.43 3.65 -3.87
C GLU A 244 24.52 2.84 -4.58
N LYS A 245 25.09 1.81 -3.94
CA LYS A 245 26.06 0.90 -4.58
C LYS A 245 25.50 0.16 -5.80
N LYS A 246 24.20 -0.15 -5.80
CA LYS A 246 23.51 -0.74 -6.97
C LYS A 246 23.22 0.27 -8.09
N ARG A 247 23.35 1.57 -7.79
CA ARG A 247 23.10 2.69 -8.71
C ARG A 247 24.35 3.09 -9.50
N THR A 248 25.54 2.89 -8.92
CA THR A 248 26.87 3.15 -9.54
C THR A 248 27.44 1.96 -10.31
N ARG A 249 26.80 0.79 -10.28
CA ARG A 249 27.18 -0.42 -11.05
C ARG A 249 26.42 -0.57 -12.38
N ILE A 250 25.82 0.51 -12.88
CA ILE A 250 25.18 0.63 -14.20
C ILE A 250 25.89 1.75 -14.92
#